data_AF-A0A9D5IIM8-F1
#
_entry.id   AF-A0A9D5IIM8-F1
#
_cell.length_a   1.000
_cell.length_b   1.000
_cell.length_c   1.000
_cell.angle_alpha   90.00
_cell.angle_beta   90.00
_cell.angle_gamma   90.00
#
_symmetry.space_group_name_H-M   'P 1'
#
loop_
_entity.id
_entity.type
_entity.pdbx_description
1 polymer ?
#
loop_
_entity_poly.entity_id
_entity_poly.type
_entity_poly.pdbx_seq_one_letter_code
_entity_poly.pdbx_strand_id
1 'polypeptide(L)'
;MFKRFFYRRALNAALRELDIQPSTLNPAFRDEVVAMGLRESLSPKEAAMEVLSVVFPGLNLVERLSSLAVIRQWRRSSGVRESRFQRALAGGLPDLQSTAFPDK
;
A
#
# COMPACT_ATOMS: atom_id res chain seq x y z
N MET A 1 -17.13 4.24 -13.57
CA MET A 1 -15.99 5.16 -13.30
C MET A 1 -15.95 5.67 -11.85
N PHE A 2 -17.07 6.05 -11.23
CA PHE A 2 -17.09 6.60 -9.86
C PHE A 2 -16.41 5.73 -8.78
N LYS A 3 -16.65 4.41 -8.76
CA LYS A 3 -16.02 3.49 -7.78
C LYS A 3 -14.49 3.55 -7.81
N ARG A 4 -13.89 3.61 -9.01
CA ARG A 4 -12.42 3.72 -9.19
C ARG A 4 -11.89 5.05 -8.68
N PHE A 5 -12.61 6.15 -8.90
CA PHE A 5 -12.22 7.47 -8.41
C PHE A 5 -12.25 7.55 -6.87
N PHE A 6 -13.35 7.10 -6.24
CA PHE A 6 -13.44 7.05 -4.78
C PHE A 6 -12.40 6.11 -4.17
N TYR A 7 -12.18 4.95 -4.78
CA TYR A 7 -11.14 4.01 -4.37
C TYR A 7 -9.75 4.64 -4.42
N ARG A 8 -9.40 5.28 -5.54
CA ARG A 8 -8.12 5.97 -5.71
C ARG A 8 -7.93 7.08 -4.67
N ARG A 9 -8.99 7.83 -4.35
CA ARG A 9 -8.94 8.88 -3.32
C ARG A 9 -8.69 8.30 -1.94
N ALA A 10 -9.37 7.22 -1.59
CA ALA A 10 -9.18 6.52 -0.32
C ALA A 10 -7.81 5.83 -0.23
N LEU A 11 -7.31 5.28 -1.34
CA LEU A 11 -5.97 4.71 -1.43
C LEU A 11 -4.90 5.78 -1.19
N ASN A 12 -5.03 6.95 -1.83
CA ASN A 12 -4.12 8.06 -1.62
C ASN A 12 -4.13 8.55 -0.15
N ALA A 13 -5.28 8.52 0.51
CA ALA A 13 -5.37 8.84 1.94
C ALA A 13 -4.63 7.79 2.79
N ALA A 14 -4.84 6.50 2.51
CA ALA A 14 -4.16 5.41 3.19
C ALA A 14 -2.64 5.43 2.98
N LEU A 15 -2.17 5.77 1.78
CA LEU A 15 -0.74 5.94 1.50
C LEU A 15 -0.13 7.10 2.30
N ARG A 16 -0.85 8.23 2.41
CA ARG A 16 -0.40 9.36 3.24
C ARG A 16 -0.35 9.03 4.73
N GLU A 17 -1.30 8.23 5.22
CA GLU A 17 -1.25 7.72 6.60
C GLU A 17 0.01 6.87 6.85
N LEU A 18 0.53 6.18 5.82
CA LEU A 18 1.80 5.44 5.88
C LEU A 18 3.04 6.30 5.62
N ASP A 19 2.88 7.62 5.52
CA ASP A 19 3.92 8.59 5.13
C ASP A 19 4.48 8.37 3.72
N ILE A 20 3.74 7.66 2.86
CA ILE A 20 4.08 7.46 1.46
C ILE A 20 3.40 8.54 0.62
N GLN A 21 4.20 9.43 0.02
CA GLN A 21 3.66 10.41 -0.90
C GLN A 21 3.23 9.74 -2.21
N PRO A 22 1.95 9.82 -2.63
CA PRO A 22 1.52 9.17 -3.88
C PRO A 22 2.26 9.69 -5.11
N SER A 23 2.81 10.90 -5.07
CA SER A 23 3.60 11.53 -6.14
C SER A 23 4.95 10.86 -6.37
N THR A 24 5.53 10.18 -5.38
CA THR A 24 6.82 9.49 -5.52
C THR A 24 6.67 8.12 -6.18
N LEU A 25 5.45 7.59 -6.26
CA LEU A 25 5.14 6.32 -6.91
C LEU A 25 4.92 6.50 -8.42
N ASN A 26 5.42 5.54 -9.19
CA ASN A 26 5.15 5.45 -10.63
C ASN A 26 3.63 5.54 -10.89
N PRO A 27 3.15 6.44 -11.76
CA PRO A 27 1.73 6.54 -12.11
C PRO A 27 1.12 5.22 -12.59
N ALA A 28 1.87 4.44 -13.39
CA ALA A 28 1.43 3.15 -13.89
C ALA A 28 1.23 2.14 -12.77
N PHE A 29 2.19 2.07 -11.83
CA PHE A 29 2.10 1.24 -10.63
C PHE A 29 0.88 1.61 -9.77
N ARG A 30 0.58 2.90 -9.61
CA ARG A 30 -0.62 3.33 -8.89
C ARG A 30 -1.92 2.87 -9.55
N ASP A 31 -1.99 2.92 -10.87
CA ASP A 31 -3.16 2.43 -11.59
C ASP A 31 -3.29 0.90 -11.50
N GLU A 32 -2.18 0.18 -11.50
CA GLU A 32 -2.13 -1.26 -11.29
C GLU A 32 -2.62 -1.65 -9.89
N VAL A 33 -2.15 -0.95 -8.84
CA VAL A 33 -2.60 -1.18 -7.46
C VAL A 33 -4.10 -0.92 -7.31
N VAL A 34 -4.62 0.12 -7.96
CA VAL A 34 -6.08 0.39 -7.97
C VAL A 34 -6.84 -0.72 -8.70
N ALA A 35 -6.32 -1.20 -9.84
CA ALA A 35 -6.94 -2.30 -10.58
C ALA A 35 -6.92 -3.61 -9.77
N MET A 36 -5.78 -3.94 -9.17
CA MET A 36 -5.61 -5.09 -8.27
C MET A 36 -6.56 -5.01 -7.08
N GLY A 37 -6.63 -3.85 -6.41
CA GLY A 37 -7.50 -3.65 -5.27
C GLY A 37 -8.98 -3.84 -5.59
N LEU A 38 -9.42 -3.40 -6.77
CA LEU A 38 -10.79 -3.64 -7.24
C LEU A 38 -11.02 -5.11 -7.66
N ARG A 39 -10.05 -5.74 -8.32
CA ARG A 39 -10.13 -7.14 -8.77
C ARG A 39 -10.17 -8.12 -7.61
N GLU A 40 -9.33 -7.91 -6.61
CA GLU A 40 -9.19 -8.78 -5.44
C GLU A 40 -10.09 -8.37 -4.26
N SER A 41 -10.96 -7.38 -4.46
CA SER A 41 -11.85 -6.82 -3.43
C SER A 41 -11.10 -6.39 -2.15
N LEU A 42 -9.92 -5.81 -2.32
CA LEU A 42 -9.11 -5.26 -1.23
C LEU A 42 -9.67 -3.91 -0.80
N SER A 43 -9.67 -3.67 0.50
CA SER A 43 -9.84 -2.31 1.01
C SER A 43 -8.69 -1.40 0.54
N PRO A 44 -8.91 -0.08 0.46
CA PRO A 44 -7.83 0.85 0.11
C PRO A 44 -6.63 0.78 1.06
N LYS A 45 -6.85 0.41 2.33
CA LYS A 45 -5.79 0.19 3.33
C LYS A 45 -4.99 -1.07 3.04
N GLU A 46 -5.66 -2.17 2.69
CA GLU A 46 -4.97 -3.40 2.26
C GLU A 46 -4.15 -3.17 0.99
N ALA A 47 -4.68 -2.47 -0.01
CA ALA A 47 -3.93 -2.13 -1.21
C ALA A 47 -2.72 -1.21 -0.90
N ALA A 48 -2.85 -0.28 0.06
CA ALA A 48 -1.72 0.52 0.53
C ALA A 48 -0.65 -0.32 1.25
N MET A 49 -1.02 -1.43 1.90
CA MET A 49 -0.05 -2.35 2.50
C MET A 49 0.70 -3.18 1.47
N GLU A 50 0.07 -3.55 0.35
CA GLU A 50 0.76 -4.16 -0.77
C GLU A 50 1.80 -3.19 -1.34
N VAL A 51 1.44 -1.92 -1.54
CA VAL A 51 2.41 -0.85 -1.90
C VAL A 51 3.52 -0.78 -0.89
N LEU A 52 3.21 -0.69 0.41
CA LEU A 52 4.22 -0.60 1.45
C LEU A 52 5.21 -1.75 1.39
N SER A 53 4.77 -3.01 1.24
CA SER A 53 5.66 -4.18 1.19
C SER A 53 6.70 -4.09 0.07
N VAL A 54 6.36 -3.37 -1.00
CA VAL A 54 7.23 -3.14 -2.15
C VAL A 54 8.21 -2.01 -1.91
N VAL A 55 7.78 -0.92 -1.25
CA VAL A 55 8.67 0.21 -0.88
C VAL A 55 9.51 -0.13 0.37
N PHE A 56 9.06 -1.08 1.19
CA PHE A 56 9.63 -1.46 2.50
C PHE A 56 11.14 -1.70 2.48
N PRO A 57 11.74 -2.37 1.47
CA PRO A 57 13.19 -2.58 1.40
C PRO A 57 13.97 -1.27 1.29
N GLY A 58 13.40 -0.24 0.64
CA GLY A 58 14.01 1.07 0.45
C GLY A 58 13.81 2.05 1.59
N LEU A 59 12.90 1.76 2.53
CA LEU A 59 12.64 2.61 3.69
C LEU A 59 13.75 2.52 4.74
N ASN A 60 14.06 3.65 5.38
CA ASN A 60 14.96 3.70 6.52
C ASN A 60 14.28 3.17 7.80
N LEU A 61 15.05 2.98 8.89
CA LEU A 61 14.54 2.37 10.11
C LEU A 61 13.38 3.16 10.75
N VAL A 62 13.44 4.50 10.73
CA VAL A 62 12.41 5.37 11.30
C VAL A 62 11.11 5.25 10.50
N GLU A 63 11.20 5.32 9.17
CA GLU A 63 10.08 5.14 8.26
C GLU A 63 9.43 3.77 8.46
N ARG A 64 10.22 2.70 8.56
CA ARG A 64 9.70 1.34 8.83
C ARG A 64 8.94 1.28 10.14
N LEU A 65 9.47 1.86 11.22
CA LEU A 65 8.80 1.87 12.52
C LEU A 65 7.50 2.69 12.49
N SER A 66 7.49 3.83 11.82
CA SER A 66 6.30 4.66 11.62
C SER A 66 5.22 3.92 10.84
N SER A 67 5.57 3.30 9.70
CA SER A 67 4.62 2.50 8.92
C SER A 67 4.08 1.31 9.71
N LEU A 68 4.91 0.65 10.52
CA LEU A 68 4.46 -0.42 11.42
C LEU A 68 3.46 0.06 12.48
N ALA A 69 3.65 1.26 13.04
CA ALA A 69 2.72 1.84 14.02
C ALA A 69 1.34 2.08 13.38
N VAL A 70 1.31 2.62 12.16
CA VAL A 70 0.09 2.87 11.39
C VAL A 70 -0.63 1.56 11.04
N ILE A 71 0.10 0.55 10.57
CA ILE A 71 -0.47 -0.78 10.27
C ILE A 71 -1.07 -1.42 11.54
N ARG A 72 -0.40 -1.30 12.69
CA ARG A 72 -0.95 -1.77 13.98
C ARG A 72 -2.23 -1.02 14.37
N GLN A 73 -2.30 0.28 14.12
CA GLN A 73 -3.51 1.07 14.35
C GLN A 73 -4.65 0.62 13.44
N TRP A 74 -4.39 0.39 12.16
CA TRP A 74 -5.39 -0.11 11.22
C TRP A 74 -5.96 -1.47 11.60
N ARG A 75 -5.10 -2.37 12.12
CA ARG A 75 -5.52 -3.66 12.66
C ARG A 75 -6.47 -3.50 13.85
N ARG A 76 -6.18 -2.57 14.76
CA ARG A 76 -7.03 -2.29 15.94
C ARG A 76 -8.40 -1.73 15.57
N SER A 77 -8.51 -1.01 14.46
CA SER A 77 -9.77 -0.44 13.98
C SER A 77 -10.57 -1.36 13.04
N SER A 78 -10.24 -2.65 12.96
CA SER A 78 -10.89 -3.63 12.06
C SER A 78 -10.86 -3.25 10.58
N GLY A 79 -9.92 -2.39 10.16
CA GLY A 79 -9.85 -1.85 8.81
C GLY A 79 -9.10 -2.71 7.80
N VAL A 80 -8.52 -3.84 8.23
CA VAL A 80 -7.61 -4.70 7.45
C VAL A 80 -7.78 -6.15 7.90
N ARG A 81 -7.82 -7.11 6.97
CA ARG A 81 -7.86 -8.55 7.29
C ARG A 81 -6.51 -9.06 7.82
N GLU A 82 -6.55 -9.97 8.79
CA GLU A 82 -5.36 -10.56 9.43
C GLU A 82 -4.38 -11.19 8.41
N SER A 83 -4.90 -11.86 7.38
CA SER A 83 -4.07 -12.50 6.34
C SER A 83 -3.26 -11.50 5.52
N ARG A 84 -3.79 -10.30 5.26
CA ARG A 84 -3.09 -9.22 4.55
C ARG A 84 -2.11 -8.50 5.48
N PHE A 85 -2.48 -8.37 6.76
CA PHE A 85 -1.58 -7.87 7.80
C PHE A 85 -0.30 -8.70 7.92
N GLN A 86 -0.44 -10.03 8.04
CA GLN A 86 0.70 -10.93 8.14
C GLN A 86 1.55 -10.93 6.87
N ARG A 87 0.92 -10.86 5.69
CA ARG A 87 1.62 -10.80 4.41
C ARG A 87 2.48 -9.55 4.27
N ALA A 88 1.97 -8.39 4.66
CA ALA A 88 2.73 -7.14 4.63
C ALA A 88 3.92 -7.15 5.61
N LEU A 89 3.77 -7.78 6.78
CA LEU A 89 4.86 -7.93 7.75
C LEU A 89 5.93 -8.92 7.29
N ALA A 90 5.56 -9.95 6.52
CA ALA A 90 6.48 -10.95 6.00
C ALA A 90 7.31 -10.46 4.80
N GLY A 91 7.00 -9.28 4.23
CA GLY A 91 7.80 -8.67 3.14
C GLY A 91 7.78 -9.45 1.82
N GLY A 92 6.80 -10.31 1.59
CA GLY A 92 6.78 -11.23 0.45
C GLY A 92 5.87 -10.77 -0.70
N LEU A 93 6.37 -9.90 -1.58
CA LEU A 93 5.81 -9.68 -2.93
C LEU A 93 6.96 -9.61 -3.95
N PRO A 94 7.37 -10.76 -4.53
CA PRO A 94 8.40 -10.78 -5.57
C PRO A 94 7.94 -10.12 -6.88
N ASP A 95 6.64 -10.13 -7.21
CA ASP A 95 6.15 -9.69 -8.53
C ASP A 95 5.95 -8.17 -8.68
N LEU A 96 5.77 -7.42 -7.58
CA LEU A 96 5.51 -5.96 -7.63
C LEU A 96 6.75 -5.10 -7.40
N GLN A 97 7.89 -5.70 -7.00
CA GLN A 97 9.14 -4.97 -6.76
C GLN A 97 9.72 -4.30 -8.00
N SER A 98 9.54 -4.91 -9.17
CA SER A 98 10.22 -4.45 -10.39
C SER A 98 9.59 -3.20 -11.04
N THR A 99 8.38 -2.79 -10.64
CA THR A 99 7.63 -1.69 -11.31
C THR A 99 7.33 -0.49 -10.39
N ALA A 100 7.67 -0.59 -9.11
CA ALA A 100 7.25 0.36 -8.08
C ALA A 100 7.90 1.74 -8.18
N PHE A 101 9.16 1.76 -8.61
CA PHE A 101 9.94 2.96 -8.82
C PHE A 101 10.13 3.16 -10.33
N PRO A 102 10.06 4.40 -10.84
CA PRO A 102 10.46 4.67 -12.21
C PRO A 102 11.94 4.29 -12.39
N ASP A 103 12.25 3.53 -13.44
CA ASP A 103 13.62 3.36 -13.90
C ASP A 103 14.25 4.75 -14.08
N LYS A 104 15.45 4.92 -13.53
CA LYS A 104 16.24 6.13 -13.75
C LYS A 104 16.83 6.15 -15.15
#